data_AF-A0A6P8MPJ8-F1
#
_entry.id   AF-A0A6P8MPJ8-F1
#
_cell.length_a   1.000
_cell.length_b   1.000
_cell.length_c   1.000
_cell.angle_alpha   90.00
_cell.angle_beta   90.00
_cell.angle_gamma   90.00
#
_symmetry.space_group_name_H-M   'P 1'
#
loop_
_entity.id
_entity.type
_entity.pdbx_description
1 polymer ?
#
loop_
_entity_poly.entity_id
_entity_poly.type
_entity_poly.pdbx_seq_one_letter_code
_entity_poly.pdbx_strand_id
1 'polypeptide(L)'
;MKKTWNVGERIFKQDYKRRMKMFGALVESVALFGAEVWSWNMEERLDRVQRGYVKWILGLDMTTLNYILVEEWKLIEMKEKALKRAARYEEKALESKKELVKECIKERERENGGVVRKGKEQERERRD
;
A
#
# COMPACT_ATOMS: atom_id res chain seq x y z
N MET A 1 -6.81 -1.62 -24.09
CA MET A 1 -6.72 -1.34 -22.64
C MET A 1 -7.49 -0.09 -22.14
N LYS A 2 -8.21 0.67 -22.99
CA LYS A 2 -8.94 1.89 -22.55
C LYS A 2 -10.31 1.66 -21.87
N LYS A 3 -10.90 0.46 -21.97
CA LYS A 3 -12.28 0.23 -21.50
C LYS A 3 -12.41 0.09 -19.98
N THR A 4 -11.43 -0.50 -19.30
CA THR A 4 -11.54 -0.87 -17.88
C THR A 4 -11.36 0.33 -16.94
N TRP A 5 -10.36 1.16 -17.19
CA TRP A 5 -10.11 2.35 -16.36
C TRP A 5 -11.20 3.41 -16.55
N ASN A 6 -11.72 3.61 -17.77
CA ASN A 6 -12.84 4.52 -18.08
C ASN A 6 -14.20 4.10 -17.49
N VAL A 7 -14.31 2.99 -16.74
CA VAL A 7 -15.57 2.61 -16.07
C VAL A 7 -16.03 3.72 -15.12
N GLY A 8 -15.12 4.24 -14.30
CA GLY A 8 -15.43 5.31 -13.36
C GLY A 8 -15.89 6.58 -14.06
N GLU A 9 -15.26 6.93 -15.18
CA GLU A 9 -15.64 8.09 -15.98
C GLU A 9 -17.01 7.93 -16.65
N ARG A 10 -17.28 6.77 -17.22
CA ARG A 10 -18.56 6.49 -17.88
C ARG A 10 -19.74 6.51 -16.92
N ILE A 11 -19.55 5.98 -15.71
CA ILE A 11 -20.61 5.88 -14.70
C ILE A 11 -20.74 7.18 -13.89
N PHE A 12 -19.63 7.71 -13.39
CA PHE A 12 -19.63 8.80 -12.41
C PHE A 12 -19.32 10.17 -13.00
N LYS A 13 -18.97 10.28 -14.30
CA LYS A 13 -18.61 11.55 -14.96
C LYS A 13 -17.65 12.34 -14.06
N GLN A 14 -17.82 13.64 -13.85
CA GLN A 14 -16.88 14.45 -13.05
C GLN A 14 -17.00 14.28 -11.51
N ASP A 15 -17.76 13.30 -11.00
CA ASP A 15 -17.80 13.01 -9.56
C ASP A 15 -16.52 12.26 -9.11
N TYR A 16 -15.47 13.03 -8.81
CA TYR A 16 -14.17 12.51 -8.37
C TYR A 16 -14.25 11.75 -7.05
N LYS A 17 -15.16 12.13 -6.16
CA LYS A 17 -15.35 11.47 -4.86
C LYS A 17 -15.85 10.05 -5.04
N ARG A 18 -16.82 9.84 -5.95
CA ARG A 18 -17.29 8.49 -6.30
C ARG A 18 -16.24 7.69 -7.06
N ARG A 19 -15.49 8.31 -7.99
CA ARG A 19 -14.37 7.64 -8.68
C ARG A 19 -13.29 7.16 -7.70
N MET A 20 -12.98 7.95 -6.66
CA MET A 20 -12.02 7.55 -5.63
C MET A 20 -12.57 6.43 -4.74
N LYS A 21 -13.86 6.46 -4.38
CA LYS A 21 -14.51 5.34 -3.67
C LYS A 21 -14.46 4.04 -4.47
N MET A 22 -14.62 4.10 -5.79
CA MET A 22 -14.51 2.93 -6.66
C MET A 22 -13.08 2.34 -6.64
N PHE A 23 -12.05 3.19 -6.68
CA PHE A 23 -10.66 2.75 -6.51
C PHE A 23 -10.44 2.10 -5.14
N GLY A 24 -10.97 2.73 -4.08
CA GLY A 24 -10.95 2.18 -2.73
C GLY A 24 -11.56 0.78 -2.64
N ALA A 25 -12.70 0.58 -3.31
CA ALA A 25 -13.41 -0.70 -3.30
C ALA A 25 -12.73 -1.79 -4.14
N LEU A 26 -12.14 -1.45 -5.28
CA LEU A 26 -11.61 -2.44 -6.25
C LEU A 26 -10.11 -2.70 -6.09
N VAL A 27 -9.31 -1.67 -5.86
CA VAL A 27 -7.84 -1.75 -5.89
C VAL A 27 -7.30 -1.71 -4.47
N GLU A 28 -7.73 -0.72 -3.68
CA GLU A 28 -7.22 -0.53 -2.32
C GLU A 28 -7.59 -1.71 -1.42
N SER A 29 -8.81 -2.26 -1.52
CA SER A 29 -9.25 -3.41 -0.75
C SER A 29 -8.35 -4.65 -0.95
N VAL A 30 -8.06 -5.00 -2.20
CA VAL A 30 -7.24 -6.16 -2.58
C VAL A 30 -5.79 -5.95 -2.15
N ALA A 31 -5.25 -4.76 -2.40
CA ALA A 31 -3.89 -4.42 -2.02
C ALA A 31 -3.68 -4.44 -0.50
N LEU A 32 -4.63 -3.89 0.26
CA LEU A 32 -4.56 -3.87 1.71
C LEU A 32 -4.71 -5.27 2.33
N PHE A 33 -5.52 -6.15 1.73
CA PHE A 33 -5.59 -7.54 2.15
C PHE A 33 -4.27 -8.28 1.92
N GLY A 34 -3.62 -8.04 0.77
CA GLY A 34 -2.27 -8.55 0.50
C GLY A 34 -1.26 -8.12 1.56
N ALA A 35 -1.35 -6.86 2.01
CA ALA A 35 -0.49 -6.35 3.07
C ALA A 35 -0.70 -7.01 4.44
N GLU A 36 -1.94 -7.37 4.80
CA GLU A 36 -2.22 -8.10 6.05
C GLU A 36 -1.62 -9.52 6.05
N VAL A 37 -1.69 -10.22 4.92
CA VAL A 37 -1.30 -11.64 4.84
C VAL A 37 0.20 -11.81 4.57
N TRP A 38 0.80 -10.96 3.72
CA TRP A 38 2.17 -11.15 3.22
C TRP A 38 3.15 -10.16 3.84
N SER A 39 2.70 -9.29 4.75
CA SER A 39 3.45 -8.11 5.20
C SER A 39 4.14 -7.43 4.03
N TRP A 40 3.35 -7.18 2.97
CA TRP A 40 3.84 -6.76 1.66
C TRP A 40 4.98 -5.78 1.84
N ASN A 41 6.16 -6.23 1.40
CA ASN A 41 7.38 -5.44 1.44
C ASN A 41 7.04 -4.14 0.70
N MET A 42 6.96 -3.04 1.46
CA MET A 42 6.19 -1.85 1.08
C MET A 42 6.71 -1.23 -0.22
N GLU A 43 6.18 -1.70 -1.34
CA GLU A 43 6.69 -1.38 -2.65
C GLU A 43 6.13 -0.03 -3.09
N GLU A 44 7.01 0.92 -3.44
CA GLU A 44 6.65 2.24 -3.99
C GLU A 44 5.72 2.17 -5.21
N ARG A 45 5.60 0.99 -5.82
CA ARG A 45 4.76 0.72 -6.97
C ARG A 45 3.28 0.91 -6.68
N LEU A 46 2.79 0.59 -5.49
CA LEU A 46 1.35 0.77 -5.16
C LEU A 46 0.99 2.24 -5.05
N ASP A 47 1.83 3.03 -4.37
CA ASP A 47 1.63 4.47 -4.27
C ASP A 47 1.77 5.14 -5.65
N ARG A 48 2.60 4.59 -6.54
CA ARG A 48 2.67 5.03 -7.94
C ARG A 48 1.36 4.76 -8.70
N VAL A 49 0.73 3.60 -8.48
CA VAL A 49 -0.58 3.29 -9.08
C VAL A 49 -1.67 4.23 -8.56
N GLN A 50 -1.71 4.47 -7.24
CA GLN A 50 -2.65 5.41 -6.63
C GLN A 50 -2.48 6.82 -7.20
N ARG A 51 -1.24 7.34 -7.22
CA ARG A 51 -0.94 8.67 -7.77
C ARG A 51 -1.27 8.77 -9.27
N GLY A 52 -0.94 7.74 -10.05
CA GLY A 52 -1.30 7.67 -11.47
C GLY A 52 -2.82 7.70 -11.69
N TYR A 53 -3.58 6.98 -10.85
CA TYR A 53 -5.03 7.01 -10.90
C TYR A 53 -5.59 8.39 -10.55
N VAL A 54 -5.05 9.05 -9.52
CA VAL A 54 -5.48 10.40 -9.10
C VAL A 54 -5.20 11.43 -10.20
N LYS A 55 -4.01 11.40 -10.81
CA LYS A 55 -3.68 12.26 -11.96
C LYS A 55 -4.66 12.04 -13.11
N TRP A 56 -4.94 10.77 -13.42
CA TRP A 56 -5.84 10.40 -14.49
C TRP A 56 -7.29 10.86 -14.25
N ILE A 57 -7.83 10.67 -13.04
CA ILE A 57 -9.20 11.13 -12.76
C ILE A 57 -9.31 12.65 -12.80
N LEU A 58 -8.28 13.39 -12.39
CA LEU A 58 -8.27 14.86 -12.39
C LEU A 58 -7.94 15.45 -13.76
N GLY A 59 -7.60 14.63 -14.76
CA GLY A 59 -7.16 15.10 -16.08
C GLY A 59 -5.81 15.82 -16.05
N LEU A 60 -4.98 15.54 -15.04
CA LEU A 60 -3.64 16.11 -14.91
C LEU A 60 -2.64 15.35 -15.77
N ASP A 61 -1.57 16.03 -16.15
CA ASP A 61 -0.47 15.38 -16.87
C ASP A 61 0.25 14.38 -15.96
N MET A 62 0.75 13.29 -16.55
CA MET A 62 1.43 12.25 -15.79
C MET A 62 2.73 12.75 -15.15
N THR A 63 3.33 13.83 -15.67
CA THR A 63 4.52 14.51 -15.14
C THR A 63 4.22 15.47 -13.99
N THR A 64 2.94 15.78 -13.69
CA THR A 64 2.58 16.67 -12.57
C THR A 64 3.27 16.21 -11.29
N LEU A 65 3.90 17.14 -10.57
CA LEU A 65 4.71 16.81 -9.40
C LEU A 65 3.86 16.13 -8.31
N ASN A 66 4.39 15.03 -7.76
CA ASN A 66 3.63 14.18 -6.83
C ASN A 66 3.28 14.90 -5.52
N TYR A 67 4.11 15.86 -5.06
CA TYR A 67 3.85 16.59 -3.83
C TYR A 67 2.55 17.40 -3.90
N ILE A 68 2.20 17.94 -5.08
CA ILE A 68 0.96 18.71 -5.28
C ILE A 68 -0.25 17.84 -4.96
N LEU A 69 -0.23 16.57 -5.37
CA LEU A 69 -1.32 15.64 -5.12
C LEU A 69 -1.45 15.29 -3.64
N VAL A 70 -0.32 15.14 -2.94
CA VAL A 70 -0.30 14.79 -1.52
C VAL A 70 -0.84 15.97 -0.69
N GLU A 71 -0.37 17.18 -0.98
CA GLU A 71 -0.78 18.40 -0.26
C GLU A 71 -2.24 18.80 -0.57
N GLU A 72 -2.58 19.01 -1.83
CA GLU A 72 -3.90 19.54 -2.22
C GLU A 72 -5.02 18.55 -1.97
N TRP A 73 -4.77 17.27 -2.25
CA TRP A 73 -5.78 16.22 -2.13
C TRP A 73 -5.74 15.49 -0.79
N LYS A 74 -4.79 15.86 0.10
CA LYS A 74 -4.56 15.20 1.39
C LYS A 74 -4.50 13.69 1.25
N LEU A 75 -3.78 13.25 0.22
CA LEU A 75 -3.80 11.86 -0.20
C LEU A 75 -3.00 11.01 0.80
N ILE A 76 -3.70 10.13 1.53
CA ILE A 76 -3.03 9.11 2.33
C ILE A 76 -2.56 8.00 1.38
N GLU A 77 -1.26 7.81 1.32
CA GLU A 77 -0.62 6.78 0.49
C GLU A 77 -1.02 5.37 0.94
N MET A 78 -1.09 4.45 -0.02
CA MET A 78 -1.47 3.06 0.23
C MET A 78 -0.51 2.39 1.20
N LYS A 79 0.77 2.73 1.14
CA LYS A 79 1.79 2.27 2.08
C LYS A 79 1.42 2.58 3.54
N GLU A 80 0.99 3.80 3.83
CA GLU A 80 0.62 4.20 5.18
C GLU A 80 -0.63 3.45 5.67
N LYS A 81 -1.61 3.27 4.78
CA LYS A 81 -2.82 2.50 5.09
C LYS A 81 -2.52 1.02 5.32
N ALA A 82 -1.65 0.44 4.51
CA ALA A 82 -1.19 -0.94 4.60
C ALA A 82 -0.51 -1.19 5.95
N LEU A 83 0.41 -0.29 6.35
CA LEU A 83 1.07 -0.31 7.65
C LEU A 83 0.07 -0.30 8.82
N LYS A 84 -0.82 0.69 8.84
CA LYS A 84 -1.84 0.82 9.89
C LYS A 84 -2.71 -0.42 9.98
N ARG A 85 -3.02 -1.03 8.84
CA ARG A 85 -3.89 -2.20 8.77
C ARG A 85 -3.19 -3.48 9.22
N ALA A 86 -1.95 -3.70 8.76
CA ALA A 86 -1.13 -4.82 9.20
C ALA A 86 -0.89 -4.79 10.72
N ALA A 87 -0.54 -3.63 11.28
CA ALA A 87 -0.36 -3.46 12.72
C ALA A 87 -1.64 -3.83 13.51
N ARG A 88 -2.80 -3.32 13.09
CA ARG A 88 -4.10 -3.66 13.70
C ARG A 88 -4.44 -5.14 13.60
N TYR A 89 -4.06 -5.79 12.50
CA TYR A 89 -4.28 -7.23 12.32
C TYR A 89 -3.41 -8.03 13.28
N GLU A 90 -2.14 -7.68 13.42
CA GLU A 90 -1.20 -8.33 14.33
C GLU A 90 -1.63 -8.16 15.80
N GLU A 91 -1.99 -6.95 16.22
CA GLU A 91 -2.54 -6.68 17.56
C GLU A 91 -3.74 -7.61 17.87
N LYS A 92 -4.72 -7.65 16.96
CA LYS A 92 -5.89 -8.54 17.10
C LYS A 92 -5.53 -10.02 17.08
N ALA A 93 -4.54 -10.41 16.27
CA ALA A 93 -4.10 -11.79 16.19
C ALA A 93 -3.44 -12.24 17.50
N LEU A 94 -2.64 -11.37 18.14
CA LEU A 94 -1.99 -11.60 19.43
C LEU A 94 -3.01 -11.72 20.58
N GLU A 95 -4.09 -10.96 20.54
CA GLU A 95 -5.19 -11.07 21.52
C GLU A 95 -6.06 -12.32 21.28
N SER A 96 -6.12 -12.82 20.05
CA SER A 96 -6.96 -13.97 19.70
C SER A 96 -6.42 -15.31 20.25
N LYS A 97 -7.27 -16.35 20.27
CA LYS A 97 -6.85 -17.73 20.60
C LYS A 97 -6.17 -18.48 19.44
N LYS A 98 -5.88 -17.80 18.31
CA LYS A 98 -5.31 -18.44 17.12
C LYS A 98 -3.79 -18.65 17.28
N GLU A 99 -3.39 -19.74 17.91
CA GLU A 99 -1.98 -20.06 18.17
C GLU A 99 -1.12 -20.13 16.90
N LEU A 100 -1.62 -20.76 15.83
CA LEU A 100 -0.90 -20.84 14.55
C LEU A 100 -0.51 -19.46 14.00
N VAL A 101 -1.41 -18.47 14.06
CA VAL A 101 -1.13 -17.13 13.55
C VAL A 101 -0.07 -16.44 14.41
N LYS A 102 -0.09 -16.63 15.73
CA LYS A 102 0.94 -16.09 16.63
C LYS A 102 2.30 -16.71 16.35
N GLU A 103 2.35 -18.01 16.08
CA GLU A 103 3.58 -18.71 15.76
C GLU A 103 4.16 -18.23 14.42
N CYS A 104 3.33 -18.09 13.38
CA CYS A 104 3.75 -17.52 12.10
C CYS A 104 4.31 -16.09 12.23
N ILE A 105 3.68 -15.22 13.04
CA ILE A 105 4.19 -13.86 13.29
C ILE A 105 5.57 -13.93 13.96
N LYS A 106 5.75 -14.78 14.97
CA LYS A 106 7.04 -14.97 15.66
C LYS A 106 8.14 -15.49 14.74
N GLU A 107 7.82 -16.46 13.86
CA GLU A 107 8.78 -16.94 12.85
C GLU A 107 9.18 -15.83 11.88
N ARG A 108 8.21 -15.07 11.38
CA ARG A 108 8.47 -13.93 10.48
C ARG A 108 9.39 -12.88 11.12
N GLU A 109 9.19 -12.56 12.39
CA GLU A 109 10.06 -11.62 13.12
C GLU A 109 11.50 -12.14 13.27
N ARG A 110 11.67 -13.45 13.50
CA ARG A 110 13.00 -14.08 13.57
C ARG A 110 13.72 -14.04 12.22
N GLU A 111 13.02 -14.34 11.14
CA GLU A 111 13.57 -14.26 9.78
C GLU A 111 13.96 -12.82 9.41
N ASN A 112 13.07 -11.85 9.64
CA ASN A 112 13.34 -10.43 9.41
C ASN A 112 14.52 -9.92 10.24
N GLY A 113 14.65 -10.34 11.50
CA GLY A 113 15.79 -10.01 12.36
C GLY A 113 17.13 -10.55 11.80
N GLY A 114 17.12 -11.71 11.16
CA GLY A 114 18.27 -12.28 10.45
C GLY A 114 18.65 -11.49 9.20
N VAL A 115 17.67 -11.04 8.41
CA VAL A 115 17.89 -10.22 7.20
C VAL A 115 18.49 -8.85 7.56
N VAL A 116 17.99 -8.20 8.61
CA VAL A 116 18.51 -6.90 9.08
C VAL A 116 19.95 -7.00 9.58
N ARG A 117 20.31 -8.11 10.25
CA ARG A 117 21.69 -8.36 10.69
C ARG A 117 22.64 -8.53 9.49
N LYS A 118 22.27 -9.37 8.52
CA LYS A 118 23.06 -9.56 7.27
C LYS A 118 23.23 -8.26 6.48
N GLY A 119 22.20 -7.44 6.38
CA GLY A 119 22.28 -6.15 5.68
C GLY A 119 23.29 -5.19 6.33
N LYS A 120 23.30 -5.12 7.68
CA LYS A 120 24.27 -4.31 8.44
C LYS A 120 25.70 -4.83 8.34
N GLU A 121 25.87 -6.15 8.19
CA GLU A 121 27.17 -6.80 8.02
C GLU A 121 27.76 -6.50 6.64
N GLN A 122 26.94 -6.61 5.58
CA GLN A 122 27.32 -6.23 4.21
C GLN A 122 27.60 -4.74 4.05
N GLU A 123 26.91 -3.87 4.80
CA GLU A 123 27.16 -2.43 4.77
C GLU A 123 28.47 -2.03 5.49
N ARG A 124 28.91 -2.84 6.45
CA ARG A 124 30.23 -2.70 7.11
C ARG A 124 31.35 -3.17 6.18
N GLU A 125 31.21 -4.34 5.54
CA GLU A 125 32.18 -4.86 4.56
C GLU A 125 32.35 -3.98 3.30
N ARG A 126 31.37 -3.13 2.96
CA ARG A 126 31.48 -2.17 1.85
C ARG A 126 32.13 -0.84 2.22
N ARG A 127 32.36 -0.58 3.51
CA ARG A 127 33.01 0.64 4.02
C ARG A 127 34.50 0.45 4.32
N ASP A 128 34.96 -0.79 4.36
CA ASP A 128 36.37 -1.18 4.45
C ASP A 128 36.95 -1.41 3.03
#